data_AF-A0A8H7I2E8-F1
#
_entry.id   AF-A0A8H7I2E8-F1
#
_cell.length_a   1.000
_cell.length_b   1.000
_cell.length_c   1.000
_cell.angle_alpha   90.00
_cell.angle_beta   90.00
_cell.angle_gamma   90.00
#
_symmetry.space_group_name_H-M   'P 1'
#
loop_
_entity.id
_entity.type
_entity.pdbx_description
1 polymer ?
#
loop_
_entity_poly.entity_id
_entity_poly.type
_entity_poly.pdbx_seq_one_letter_code
_entity_poly.pdbx_strand_id
1 'polypeptide(L)'
;MSFAESANPATIQLADGHYLVAELQDSEGNWHQSSIDLDRFIGNIDGKLTWGEVDFSQSTKNVWLDTTFAPSLILLKGEGRCEGDESYAEEDALNLNEFIQNIEGEFQYSGALPSAEGLQPATTCTREPQHACLYPMNDTYTITIRGTELSLHKSQIEFDGPNYFTSYFLANSKQRRIELHRDPGLFHIIVSYLSGYNIFPLDERSIPPTMTSETVLQNLRADAVFYQLSGLVCACDEFIEQQRIKQTPQNQYLVLGNVYRCHFSVEFDELQTNTEPASSWRLHANKDILSKTPFDDMITVESMLDEGIDGLQAIAKVEGFATHTLGEFDPRRWKLVGWHIDESRFGGDDENFDWDLHDIDYRLLIVLEDLKAE
;
A
#
# COMPACT_ATOMS: atom_id res chain seq x y z
N MET A 1 -13.99 -19.61 8.02
CA MET A 1 -12.60 -19.26 7.67
C MET A 1 -12.58 -19.02 6.18
N SER A 2 -11.87 -17.99 5.73
CA SER A 2 -11.76 -17.72 4.30
C SER A 2 -10.98 -18.86 3.63
N PHE A 3 -11.29 -19.17 2.37
CA PHE A 3 -10.52 -20.17 1.63
C PHE A 3 -9.02 -19.82 1.60
N ALA A 4 -8.69 -18.53 1.49
CA ALA A 4 -7.33 -18.05 1.27
C ALA A 4 -6.37 -18.42 2.42
N GLU A 5 -6.88 -18.51 3.66
CA GLU A 5 -6.10 -18.88 4.85
C GLU A 5 -5.58 -20.33 4.81
N SER A 6 -6.21 -21.18 4.01
CA SER A 6 -5.91 -22.62 3.90
C SER A 6 -5.65 -23.07 2.46
N ALA A 7 -5.50 -22.12 1.55
CA ALA A 7 -5.14 -22.34 0.17
C ALA A 7 -3.62 -22.21 -0.02
N ASN A 8 -3.05 -22.94 -0.98
CA ASN A 8 -1.67 -22.73 -1.40
C ASN A 8 -1.60 -21.47 -2.29
N PRO A 9 -1.00 -20.36 -1.84
CA PRO A 9 -1.06 -19.08 -2.56
C PRO A 9 -0.48 -19.14 -3.97
N ALA A 10 0.52 -20.00 -4.20
CA ALA A 10 1.16 -20.17 -5.51
C ALA A 10 0.26 -20.85 -6.56
N THR A 11 -0.87 -21.42 -6.14
CA THR A 11 -1.79 -22.16 -7.01
C THR A 11 -3.11 -21.43 -7.25
N ILE A 12 -3.36 -20.33 -6.53
CA ILE A 12 -4.57 -19.52 -6.69
C ILE A 12 -4.51 -18.82 -8.04
N GLN A 13 -5.46 -19.15 -8.91
CA GLN A 13 -5.51 -18.60 -10.26
C GLN A 13 -6.96 -18.49 -10.75
N LEU A 14 -7.15 -17.64 -11.76
CA LEU A 14 -8.40 -17.51 -12.50
C LEU A 14 -8.29 -18.25 -13.82
N ALA A 15 -9.04 -19.35 -13.95
CA ALA A 15 -9.16 -20.09 -15.19
C ALA A 15 -10.39 -19.63 -15.98
N ASP A 16 -10.27 -19.55 -17.30
CA ASP A 16 -11.33 -19.14 -18.23
C ASP A 16 -12.03 -17.81 -17.89
N GLY A 17 -11.38 -16.96 -17.08
CA GLY A 17 -11.89 -15.64 -16.67
C GLY A 17 -12.97 -15.65 -15.58
N HIS A 18 -13.44 -16.83 -15.12
CA HIS A 18 -14.53 -16.93 -14.13
C HIS A 18 -14.45 -18.16 -13.22
N TYR A 19 -13.51 -19.08 -13.42
CA TYR A 19 -13.27 -20.18 -12.47
C TYR A 19 -12.13 -19.82 -11.52
N LEU A 20 -12.41 -19.77 -10.22
CA LEU A 20 -11.37 -19.74 -9.20
C LEU A 20 -10.83 -21.15 -9.02
N VAL A 21 -9.52 -21.35 -9.17
CA VAL A 21 -8.84 -22.64 -9.01
C VAL A 21 -7.71 -22.49 -7.99
N ALA A 22 -7.58 -23.44 -7.06
CA ALA A 22 -6.48 -23.49 -6.11
C ALA A 22 -6.32 -24.91 -5.52
N GLU A 23 -5.17 -25.17 -4.91
CA GLU A 23 -5.01 -26.28 -3.96
C GLU A 23 -5.45 -25.83 -2.56
N LEU A 24 -6.38 -26.57 -1.96
CA LEU A 24 -6.97 -26.32 -0.64
C LEU A 24 -6.58 -27.43 0.33
N GLN A 25 -6.24 -27.07 1.56
CA GLN A 25 -5.88 -28.04 2.59
C GLN A 25 -7.11 -28.58 3.33
N ASP A 26 -7.22 -29.90 3.53
CA ASP A 26 -8.25 -30.51 4.37
C ASP A 26 -7.89 -30.51 5.87
N SER A 27 -8.78 -31.02 6.72
CA SER A 27 -8.55 -31.09 8.17
C SER A 27 -7.43 -32.05 8.58
N GLU A 28 -7.04 -32.99 7.71
CA GLU A 28 -5.93 -33.92 7.91
C GLU A 28 -4.58 -33.37 7.40
N GLY A 29 -4.60 -32.22 6.71
CA GLY A 29 -3.43 -31.55 6.15
C GLY A 29 -3.11 -31.94 4.71
N ASN A 30 -3.94 -32.75 4.05
CA ASN A 30 -3.76 -33.12 2.63
C ASN A 30 -4.23 -31.99 1.71
N TRP A 31 -3.58 -31.88 0.55
CA TRP A 31 -3.91 -30.88 -0.47
C TRP A 31 -4.83 -31.45 -1.53
N HIS A 32 -5.93 -30.74 -1.79
CA HIS A 32 -6.91 -31.09 -2.83
C HIS A 32 -6.99 -29.97 -3.85
N GLN A 33 -6.86 -30.32 -5.14
CA GLN A 33 -7.11 -29.36 -6.21
C GLN A 33 -8.62 -29.15 -6.34
N SER A 34 -9.07 -27.91 -6.16
CA SER A 34 -10.49 -27.54 -6.22
C SER A 34 -10.72 -26.39 -7.18
N SER A 35 -11.94 -26.27 -7.70
CA SER A 35 -12.38 -25.13 -8.48
C SER A 35 -13.83 -24.75 -8.17
N ILE A 36 -14.14 -23.46 -8.30
CA ILE A 36 -15.49 -22.93 -8.16
C ILE A 36 -15.79 -21.91 -9.26
N ASP A 37 -16.98 -22.02 -9.81
CA ASP A 37 -17.48 -21.11 -10.84
C ASP A 37 -18.03 -19.83 -10.18
N LEU A 38 -17.37 -18.71 -10.43
CA LEU A 38 -17.69 -17.40 -9.86
C LEU A 38 -18.94 -16.78 -10.51
N ASP A 39 -19.26 -17.13 -11.77
CA ASP A 39 -20.48 -16.63 -12.44
C ASP A 39 -21.76 -17.08 -11.75
N ARG A 40 -21.69 -18.12 -10.91
CA ARG A 40 -22.83 -18.61 -10.14
C ARG A 40 -23.20 -17.72 -8.95
N PHE A 41 -22.31 -16.80 -8.56
CA PHE A 41 -22.42 -16.04 -7.32
C PHE A 41 -22.09 -14.56 -7.48
N ILE A 42 -21.49 -14.16 -8.61
CA ILE A 42 -21.07 -12.79 -8.89
C ILE A 42 -21.74 -12.36 -10.19
N GLY A 43 -22.34 -11.17 -10.16
CA GLY A 43 -22.84 -10.44 -11.32
C GLY A 43 -22.23 -9.06 -11.43
N ASN A 44 -22.60 -8.33 -12.48
CA ASN A 44 -22.24 -6.94 -12.68
C ASN A 44 -23.51 -6.08 -12.65
N ILE A 45 -23.58 -5.12 -11.73
CA ILE A 45 -24.67 -4.13 -11.63
C ILE A 45 -24.08 -2.76 -11.90
N ASP A 46 -24.48 -2.15 -13.01
CA ASP A 46 -24.06 -0.80 -13.42
C ASP A 46 -22.55 -0.56 -13.32
N GLY A 47 -21.77 -1.49 -13.87
CA GLY A 47 -20.31 -1.44 -13.89
C GLY A 47 -19.61 -1.98 -12.64
N LYS A 48 -20.35 -2.48 -11.65
CA LYS A 48 -19.80 -2.97 -10.37
C LYS A 48 -20.00 -4.46 -10.15
N LEU A 49 -18.93 -5.15 -9.74
CA LEU A 49 -18.96 -6.55 -9.36
C LEU A 49 -19.71 -6.73 -8.04
N THR A 50 -20.71 -7.59 -8.02
CA THR A 50 -21.63 -7.72 -6.89
C THR A 50 -21.92 -9.19 -6.55
N TRP A 51 -21.81 -9.54 -5.27
CA TRP A 51 -22.19 -10.85 -4.75
C TRP A 51 -23.70 -11.09 -4.76
N GLY A 52 -24.11 -12.34 -4.93
CA GLY A 52 -25.52 -12.76 -4.92
C GLY A 52 -26.22 -12.58 -6.27
N GLU A 53 -25.51 -12.06 -7.27
CA GLU A 53 -25.94 -11.97 -8.65
C GLU A 53 -25.27 -13.09 -9.49
N VAL A 54 -25.45 -13.08 -10.81
CA VAL A 54 -24.92 -14.11 -11.71
C VAL A 54 -24.33 -13.54 -13.01
N ASP A 55 -23.51 -14.35 -13.67
CA ASP A 55 -23.02 -14.15 -15.04
C ASP A 55 -22.21 -12.84 -15.25
N PHE A 56 -21.40 -12.42 -14.27
CA PHE A 56 -20.58 -11.21 -14.40
C PHE A 56 -19.64 -11.26 -15.61
N SER A 57 -19.12 -12.45 -15.96
CA SER A 57 -18.17 -12.64 -17.07
C SER A 57 -18.73 -12.20 -18.43
N GLN A 58 -20.06 -12.19 -18.59
CA GLN A 58 -20.73 -11.80 -19.83
C GLN A 58 -20.71 -10.28 -20.06
N SER A 59 -20.50 -9.50 -19.02
CA SER A 59 -20.59 -8.03 -19.06
C SER A 59 -19.40 -7.34 -18.40
N THR A 60 -18.35 -8.08 -18.07
CA THR A 60 -17.10 -7.58 -17.48
C THR A 60 -15.93 -7.99 -18.35
N LYS A 61 -15.00 -7.08 -18.60
CA LYS A 61 -13.76 -7.35 -19.36
C LYS A 61 -12.53 -7.10 -18.49
N ASN A 62 -11.36 -7.49 -18.99
CA ASN A 62 -10.08 -7.37 -18.27
C ASN A 62 -10.17 -7.97 -16.86
N VAL A 63 -10.78 -9.16 -16.74
CA VAL A 63 -10.96 -9.81 -15.44
C VAL A 63 -9.67 -10.49 -15.00
N TRP A 64 -9.22 -10.21 -13.78
CA TRP A 64 -8.02 -10.82 -13.20
C TRP A 64 -8.11 -10.95 -11.68
N LEU A 65 -7.24 -11.76 -11.08
CA LEU A 65 -7.12 -11.91 -9.63
C LEU A 65 -5.92 -11.14 -9.10
N ASP A 66 -6.15 -10.30 -8.10
CA ASP A 66 -5.09 -9.66 -7.32
C ASP A 66 -4.84 -10.48 -6.05
N THR A 67 -3.68 -11.13 -6.01
CA THR A 67 -3.23 -11.96 -4.90
C THR A 67 -2.08 -11.31 -4.11
N THR A 68 -1.81 -10.01 -4.35
CA THR A 68 -0.68 -9.28 -3.74
C THR A 68 -0.66 -9.36 -2.20
N PHE A 69 -1.85 -9.47 -1.59
CA PHE A 69 -2.04 -9.51 -0.15
C PHE A 69 -2.54 -10.87 0.35
N ALA A 70 -2.34 -11.94 -0.42
CA ALA A 70 -2.66 -13.30 0.01
C ALA A 70 -1.85 -13.68 1.29
N PRO A 71 -2.45 -14.39 2.26
CA PRO A 71 -3.82 -14.92 2.28
C PRO A 71 -4.88 -13.91 2.80
N SER A 72 -4.46 -12.76 3.32
CA SER A 72 -5.34 -11.80 3.99
C SER A 72 -6.40 -11.21 3.06
N LEU A 73 -6.09 -11.04 1.78
CA LEU A 73 -7.01 -10.48 0.80
C LEU A 73 -6.74 -11.04 -0.60
N ILE A 74 -7.80 -11.56 -1.24
CA ILE A 74 -7.82 -11.97 -2.65
C ILE A 74 -8.94 -11.20 -3.34
N LEU A 75 -8.60 -10.36 -4.33
CA LEU A 75 -9.57 -9.55 -5.06
C LEU A 75 -9.80 -10.10 -6.47
N LEU A 76 -11.06 -10.19 -6.89
CA LEU A 76 -11.44 -10.28 -8.29
C LEU A 76 -11.60 -8.87 -8.84
N LYS A 77 -10.86 -8.54 -9.89
CA LYS A 77 -10.88 -7.22 -10.52
C LYS A 77 -11.38 -7.31 -11.94
N GLY A 78 -12.04 -6.25 -12.41
CA GLY A 78 -12.48 -6.14 -13.80
C GLY A 78 -13.20 -4.84 -14.11
N GLU A 79 -13.36 -4.56 -15.39
CA GLU A 79 -14.11 -3.40 -15.89
C GLU A 79 -15.52 -3.86 -16.27
N GLY A 80 -16.52 -3.50 -15.45
CA GLY A 80 -17.92 -3.84 -15.70
C GLY A 80 -18.58 -2.87 -16.70
N ARG A 81 -19.52 -3.37 -17.49
CA ARG A 81 -20.36 -2.55 -18.36
C ARG A 81 -21.45 -1.82 -17.57
N CYS A 82 -21.64 -0.53 -17.82
CA CYS A 82 -22.66 0.31 -17.19
C CYS A 82 -24.06 0.08 -17.79
N GLU A 83 -25.12 0.33 -17.02
CA GLU A 83 -26.50 0.22 -17.51
C GLU A 83 -26.88 1.44 -18.37
N GLY A 84 -27.58 1.18 -19.49
CA GLY A 84 -28.11 2.25 -20.35
C GLY A 84 -27.10 2.88 -21.32
N ASP A 85 -25.82 2.51 -21.24
CA ASP A 85 -24.76 2.91 -22.18
C ASP A 85 -23.93 1.68 -22.61
N GLU A 86 -23.20 1.75 -23.72
CA GLU A 86 -22.22 0.73 -24.13
C GLU A 86 -20.82 1.02 -23.57
N SER A 87 -20.74 1.90 -22.56
CA SER A 87 -19.51 2.22 -21.86
C SER A 87 -19.21 1.23 -20.72
N TYR A 88 -17.91 1.13 -20.40
CA TYR A 88 -17.39 0.35 -19.29
C TYR A 88 -16.94 1.31 -18.19
N ALA A 89 -17.20 0.94 -16.93
CA ALA A 89 -16.71 1.65 -15.76
C ALA A 89 -15.18 1.50 -15.62
N GLU A 90 -14.60 2.30 -14.72
CA GLU A 90 -13.24 2.07 -14.24
C GLU A 90 -13.16 0.71 -13.52
N GLU A 91 -11.93 0.19 -13.36
CA GLU A 91 -11.69 -1.12 -12.73
C GLU A 91 -12.32 -1.17 -11.32
N ASP A 92 -13.22 -2.14 -11.14
CA ASP A 92 -13.83 -2.45 -9.84
C ASP A 92 -13.15 -3.68 -9.21
N ALA A 93 -13.30 -3.84 -7.90
CA ALA A 93 -12.66 -4.92 -7.15
C ALA A 93 -13.64 -5.55 -6.14
N LEU A 94 -13.76 -6.88 -6.20
CA LEU A 94 -14.60 -7.67 -5.30
C LEU A 94 -13.75 -8.61 -4.44
N ASN A 95 -13.94 -8.56 -3.12
CA ASN A 95 -13.20 -9.40 -2.20
C ASN A 95 -13.73 -10.84 -2.15
N LEU A 96 -12.93 -11.79 -2.62
CA LEU A 96 -13.28 -13.22 -2.62
C LEU A 96 -13.27 -13.85 -1.23
N ASN A 97 -12.55 -13.25 -0.28
CA ASN A 97 -12.45 -13.78 1.08
C ASN A 97 -13.77 -13.64 1.87
N GLU A 98 -14.70 -12.80 1.42
CA GLU A 98 -15.97 -12.53 2.12
C GLU A 98 -16.88 -13.75 2.18
N PHE A 99 -17.08 -14.43 1.06
CA PHE A 99 -18.07 -15.51 0.95
C PHE A 99 -17.52 -16.84 0.47
N ILE A 100 -16.29 -16.90 -0.06
CA ILE A 100 -15.68 -18.15 -0.48
C ILE A 100 -14.89 -18.77 0.69
N GLN A 101 -15.19 -20.02 0.97
CA GLN A 101 -14.64 -20.79 2.08
C GLN A 101 -14.01 -22.09 1.56
N ASN A 102 -13.07 -22.63 2.32
CA ASN A 102 -12.58 -23.99 2.16
C ASN A 102 -13.25 -24.89 3.20
N ILE A 103 -13.93 -25.95 2.76
CA ILE A 103 -14.53 -26.98 3.61
C ILE A 103 -14.00 -28.34 3.13
N GLU A 104 -13.12 -28.94 3.94
CA GLU A 104 -12.49 -30.25 3.67
C GLU A 104 -11.81 -30.36 2.28
N GLY A 105 -11.11 -29.31 1.85
CA GLY A 105 -10.41 -29.28 0.57
C GLY A 105 -11.28 -28.87 -0.62
N GLU A 106 -12.53 -28.47 -0.39
CA GLU A 106 -13.45 -28.00 -1.42
C GLU A 106 -13.88 -26.54 -1.23
N PHE A 107 -13.96 -25.80 -2.33
CA PHE A 107 -14.54 -24.47 -2.33
C PHE A 107 -16.04 -24.50 -2.03
N GLN A 108 -16.50 -23.67 -1.11
CA GLN A 108 -17.93 -23.44 -0.86
C GLN A 108 -18.24 -21.95 -0.77
N TYR A 109 -19.38 -21.57 -1.36
CA TYR A 109 -19.96 -20.24 -1.20
C TYR A 109 -20.89 -20.22 0.02
N SER A 110 -20.67 -19.27 0.92
CA SER A 110 -21.40 -19.13 2.18
C SER A 110 -22.43 -17.99 2.20
N GLY A 111 -22.54 -17.23 1.10
CA GLY A 111 -23.55 -16.18 0.98
C GLY A 111 -24.93 -16.72 0.61
N ALA A 112 -25.95 -15.86 0.63
CA ALA A 112 -27.29 -16.24 0.20
C ALA A 112 -27.26 -16.60 -1.29
N LEU A 113 -27.74 -17.79 -1.64
CA LEU A 113 -27.88 -18.19 -3.04
C LEU A 113 -28.91 -17.28 -3.72
N PRO A 114 -28.64 -16.78 -4.95
CA PRO A 114 -29.69 -16.20 -5.78
C PRO A 114 -30.81 -17.24 -5.92
N SER A 115 -32.04 -16.82 -5.59
CA SER A 115 -33.19 -17.71 -5.68
C SER A 115 -33.34 -18.18 -7.12
N ALA A 116 -33.10 -19.47 -7.35
CA ALA A 116 -33.21 -20.07 -8.67
C ALA A 116 -34.68 -20.20 -9.09
N GLU A 117 -35.24 -19.14 -9.67
CA GLU A 117 -36.46 -19.23 -10.48
C GLU A 117 -36.25 -18.55 -11.85
N GLY A 118 -35.92 -19.39 -12.83
CA GLY A 118 -36.67 -19.43 -14.08
C GLY A 118 -36.46 -18.30 -15.09
N LEU A 119 -35.62 -18.61 -16.09
CA LEU A 119 -35.68 -18.09 -17.45
C LEU A 119 -37.13 -17.85 -17.96
N GLN A 120 -37.53 -16.59 -18.22
CA GLN A 120 -38.27 -16.10 -19.43
C GLN A 120 -38.85 -14.66 -19.29
N PRO A 121 -39.11 -13.95 -20.42
CA PRO A 121 -38.95 -12.49 -20.51
C PRO A 121 -40.22 -11.66 -20.24
N ALA A 122 -39.96 -10.40 -19.89
CA ALA A 122 -40.79 -9.19 -19.90
C ALA A 122 -42.30 -9.34 -20.19
N THR A 123 -43.18 -8.90 -19.27
CA THR A 123 -44.05 -7.72 -19.43
C THR A 123 -44.84 -7.43 -18.14
N THR A 124 -44.98 -6.14 -17.81
CA THR A 124 -46.05 -5.48 -17.03
C THR A 124 -46.16 -5.67 -15.51
N CYS A 125 -46.09 -4.51 -14.86
CA CYS A 125 -46.47 -4.18 -13.50
C CYS A 125 -47.93 -4.58 -13.16
N THR A 126 -48.16 -5.23 -12.01
CA THR A 126 -49.21 -4.94 -10.98
C THR A 126 -49.44 -6.16 -10.05
N ARG A 127 -49.23 -5.99 -8.74
CA ARG A 127 -50.16 -6.28 -7.61
C ARG A 127 -49.44 -6.57 -6.29
N GLU A 128 -49.90 -5.83 -5.28
CA GLU A 128 -49.98 -6.03 -3.82
C GLU A 128 -49.09 -7.07 -3.09
N PRO A 129 -48.53 -6.69 -1.92
CA PRO A 129 -47.64 -7.55 -1.15
C PRO A 129 -48.45 -8.58 -0.36
N GLN A 130 -48.23 -9.87 -0.65
CA GLN A 130 -48.62 -10.95 0.23
C GLN A 130 -47.39 -11.81 0.49
N HIS A 131 -47.22 -12.20 1.75
CA HIS A 131 -46.13 -12.99 2.32
C HIS A 131 -44.96 -12.18 2.87
N ALA A 132 -45.22 -11.60 4.04
CA ALA A 132 -44.20 -11.29 5.03
C ALA A 132 -43.42 -12.57 5.37
N CYS A 133 -42.22 -12.71 4.81
CA CYS A 133 -41.19 -13.57 5.38
C CYS A 133 -40.70 -12.90 6.65
N LEU A 134 -41.04 -13.51 7.79
CA LEU A 134 -40.57 -13.14 9.12
C LEU A 134 -39.06 -13.37 9.21
N TYR A 135 -38.26 -12.38 8.82
CA TYR A 135 -36.93 -12.20 9.40
C TYR A 135 -37.13 -11.95 10.91
N PRO A 136 -36.32 -12.53 11.81
CA PRO A 136 -36.41 -12.22 13.23
C PRO A 136 -36.29 -10.70 13.42
N MET A 137 -37.28 -10.12 14.08
CA MET A 137 -37.43 -8.68 14.29
C MET A 137 -36.21 -8.06 14.99
N ASN A 138 -35.62 -7.07 14.31
CA ASN A 138 -34.74 -5.99 14.79
C ASN A 138 -33.48 -6.38 15.60
N ASP A 139 -32.40 -6.67 14.88
CA ASP A 139 -31.01 -6.54 15.37
C ASP A 139 -30.38 -5.22 14.90
N THR A 140 -31.15 -4.15 15.05
CA THR A 140 -30.70 -2.77 14.81
C THR A 140 -30.37 -2.07 16.13
N TYR A 141 -29.34 -1.24 16.09
CA TYR A 141 -28.84 -0.44 17.20
C TYR A 141 -28.83 1.03 16.79
N THR A 142 -29.33 1.90 17.67
CA THR A 142 -29.43 3.33 17.43
C THR A 142 -28.26 4.06 18.07
N ILE A 143 -27.54 4.84 17.27
CA ILE A 143 -26.41 5.65 17.69
C ILE A 143 -26.80 7.11 17.46
N THR A 144 -26.78 7.91 18.52
CA THR A 144 -27.06 9.35 18.45
C THR A 144 -25.75 10.12 18.56
N ILE A 145 -25.39 10.89 17.54
CA ILE A 145 -24.18 11.72 17.52
C ILE A 145 -24.55 13.18 17.34
N ARG A 146 -24.38 13.98 18.41
CA ARG A 146 -24.75 15.41 18.44
C ARG A 146 -26.18 15.68 17.92
N GLY A 147 -27.12 14.79 18.23
CA GLY A 147 -28.52 14.87 17.79
C GLY A 147 -28.83 14.19 16.44
N THR A 148 -27.83 13.73 15.69
CA THR A 148 -28.02 12.92 14.49
C THR A 148 -28.22 11.46 14.87
N GLU A 149 -29.35 10.86 14.52
CA GLU A 149 -29.62 9.44 14.75
C GLU A 149 -29.21 8.60 13.54
N LEU A 150 -28.42 7.56 13.80
CA LEU A 150 -27.98 6.57 12.82
C LEU A 150 -28.33 5.18 13.33
N SER A 151 -28.78 4.31 12.43
CA SER A 151 -29.12 2.92 12.76
C SER A 151 -28.08 1.99 12.16
N LEU A 152 -27.46 1.15 12.98
CA LEU A 152 -26.53 0.12 12.53
C LEU A 152 -27.08 -1.27 12.79
N HIS A 153 -26.80 -2.19 11.89
CA HIS A 153 -27.09 -3.61 12.04
C HIS A 153 -26.01 -4.31 12.88
N LYS A 154 -26.38 -5.46 13.45
CA LYS A 154 -25.44 -6.33 14.17
C LYS A 154 -24.20 -6.69 13.34
N SER A 155 -24.37 -7.03 12.06
CA SER A 155 -23.25 -7.33 11.17
C SER A 155 -22.27 -6.15 11.02
N GLN A 156 -22.78 -4.92 10.94
CA GLN A 156 -21.94 -3.72 10.82
C GLN A 156 -21.13 -3.47 12.10
N ILE A 157 -21.73 -3.64 13.28
CA ILE A 157 -20.98 -3.45 14.52
C ILE A 157 -19.93 -4.55 14.73
N GLU A 158 -20.13 -5.76 14.19
CA GLU A 158 -19.20 -6.90 14.30
C GLU A 158 -18.07 -6.86 13.25
N PHE A 159 -18.17 -6.02 12.22
CA PHE A 159 -17.25 -5.97 11.08
C PHE A 159 -15.77 -5.85 11.47
N ASP A 160 -15.43 -4.85 12.30
CA ASP A 160 -14.07 -4.64 12.85
C ASP A 160 -14.13 -4.86 14.37
N GLY A 161 -14.61 -6.03 14.78
CA GLY A 161 -14.68 -6.46 16.17
C GLY A 161 -13.38 -7.16 16.62
N PRO A 162 -13.05 -7.15 17.92
CA PRO A 162 -13.75 -6.50 19.03
C PRO A 162 -13.54 -4.98 19.03
N ASN A 163 -14.61 -4.24 19.29
CA ASN A 163 -14.63 -2.79 19.27
C ASN A 163 -15.57 -2.23 20.37
N TYR A 164 -15.70 -0.91 20.41
CA TYR A 164 -16.55 -0.22 21.37
C TYR A 164 -18.03 -0.62 21.25
N PHE A 165 -18.55 -0.79 20.02
CA PHE A 165 -19.97 -1.11 19.78
C PHE A 165 -20.31 -2.55 20.14
N THR A 166 -19.48 -3.51 19.74
CA THR A 166 -19.61 -4.91 20.17
C THR A 166 -19.56 -5.03 21.69
N SER A 167 -18.61 -4.35 22.33
CA SER A 167 -18.50 -4.33 23.79
C SER A 167 -19.71 -3.69 24.47
N TYR A 168 -20.29 -2.64 23.91
CA TYR A 168 -21.40 -1.92 24.52
C TYR A 168 -22.76 -2.60 24.27
N PHE A 169 -23.04 -3.01 23.04
CA PHE A 169 -24.34 -3.57 22.64
C PHE A 169 -24.44 -5.07 22.87
N LEU A 170 -23.38 -5.85 22.60
CA LEU A 170 -23.45 -7.31 22.69
C LEU A 170 -23.21 -7.82 24.11
N ALA A 171 -22.52 -7.05 24.97
CA ALA A 171 -22.36 -7.42 26.38
C ALA A 171 -23.66 -7.28 27.19
N ASN A 172 -24.59 -6.41 26.78
CA ASN A 172 -25.86 -6.17 27.46
C ASN A 172 -27.04 -6.24 26.48
N SER A 173 -27.72 -7.39 26.42
CA SER A 173 -28.82 -7.69 25.48
C SER A 173 -30.04 -6.76 25.52
N LYS A 174 -30.13 -5.85 26.51
CA LYS A 174 -31.22 -4.87 26.65
C LYS A 174 -30.88 -3.49 26.11
N GLN A 175 -29.60 -3.19 25.88
CA GLN A 175 -29.16 -1.86 25.49
C GLN A 175 -29.11 -1.77 23.98
N ARG A 176 -29.98 -0.96 23.38
CA ARG A 176 -30.07 -0.77 21.92
C ARG A 176 -29.81 0.65 21.46
N ARG A 177 -29.48 1.55 22.40
CA ARG A 177 -29.24 2.96 22.11
C ARG A 177 -28.03 3.50 22.85
N ILE A 178 -27.25 4.33 22.17
CA ILE A 178 -26.11 5.05 22.72
C ILE A 178 -26.08 6.50 22.22
N GLU A 179 -25.59 7.41 23.05
CA GLU A 179 -25.35 8.81 22.69
C GLU A 179 -23.84 9.11 22.78
N LEU A 180 -23.31 9.72 21.72
CA LEU A 180 -21.88 10.01 21.56
C LEU A 180 -21.68 11.48 21.16
N HIS A 181 -20.60 12.06 21.64
CA HIS A 181 -20.29 13.49 21.48
C HIS A 181 -19.19 13.73 20.42
N ARG A 182 -19.17 12.92 19.36
CA ARG A 182 -18.20 12.97 18.25
C ARG A 182 -18.74 13.76 17.05
N ASP A 183 -17.95 13.86 15.99
CA ASP A 183 -18.38 14.56 14.77
C ASP A 183 -19.27 13.64 13.91
N PRO A 184 -20.49 14.05 13.54
CA PRO A 184 -21.39 13.22 12.76
C PRO A 184 -20.92 13.00 11.31
N GLY A 185 -20.15 13.93 10.75
CA GLY A 185 -19.62 13.81 9.40
C GLY A 185 -18.53 12.74 9.32
N LEU A 186 -17.56 12.76 10.24
CA LEU A 186 -16.56 11.69 10.37
C LEU A 186 -17.21 10.34 10.65
N PHE A 187 -18.23 10.33 11.50
CA PHE A 187 -18.91 9.08 11.78
C PHE A 187 -19.62 8.50 10.57
N HIS A 188 -20.06 9.31 9.60
CA HIS A 188 -20.61 8.78 8.36
C HIS A 188 -19.57 7.99 7.55
N ILE A 189 -18.32 8.45 7.51
CA ILE A 189 -17.19 7.72 6.92
C ILE A 189 -16.97 6.39 7.65
N ILE A 190 -17.05 6.41 8.99
CA ILE A 190 -16.95 5.20 9.82
C ILE A 190 -18.09 4.23 9.53
N VAL A 191 -19.32 4.71 9.32
CA VAL A 191 -20.44 3.85 8.93
C VAL A 191 -20.18 3.21 7.57
N SER A 192 -19.63 3.93 6.59
CA SER A 192 -19.23 3.36 5.31
C SER A 192 -18.19 2.25 5.50
N TYR A 193 -17.17 2.49 6.33
CA TYR A 193 -16.17 1.49 6.69
C TYR A 193 -16.80 0.24 7.35
N LEU A 194 -17.64 0.43 8.37
CA LEU A 194 -18.35 -0.65 9.07
C LEU A 194 -19.34 -1.40 8.16
N SER A 195 -19.72 -0.80 7.03
CA SER A 195 -20.54 -1.45 6.00
C SER A 195 -19.71 -2.27 5.01
N GLY A 196 -18.38 -2.30 5.17
CA GLY A 196 -17.45 -3.04 4.32
C GLY A 196 -16.86 -2.23 3.17
N TYR A 197 -17.17 -0.93 3.05
CA TYR A 197 -16.61 -0.12 1.96
C TYR A 197 -15.16 0.28 2.22
N ASN A 198 -14.34 0.23 1.17
CA ASN A 198 -13.05 0.91 1.20
C ASN A 198 -13.27 2.42 1.17
N ILE A 199 -12.76 3.11 2.19
CA ILE A 199 -12.91 4.55 2.35
C ILE A 199 -11.70 5.34 1.84
N PHE A 200 -10.63 4.66 1.41
CA PHE A 200 -9.41 5.29 0.88
C PHE A 200 -9.26 5.08 -0.63
N PRO A 201 -8.84 6.11 -1.40
CA PRO A 201 -8.59 7.48 -0.96
C PRO A 201 -9.90 8.20 -0.57
N LEU A 202 -9.82 9.10 0.42
CA LEU A 202 -11.00 9.86 0.86
C LEU A 202 -11.49 10.78 -0.27
N ASP A 203 -12.74 10.61 -0.69
CA ASP A 203 -13.39 11.52 -1.65
C ASP A 203 -13.58 12.90 -1.02
N GLU A 204 -13.26 13.97 -1.75
CA GLU A 204 -13.40 15.35 -1.28
C GLU A 204 -14.85 15.66 -0.85
N ARG A 205 -15.84 15.00 -1.47
CA ARG A 205 -17.26 15.17 -1.12
C ARG A 205 -17.65 14.54 0.21
N SER A 206 -16.87 13.55 0.68
CA SER A 206 -17.09 12.87 1.95
C SER A 206 -16.50 13.65 3.14
N ILE A 207 -15.67 14.66 2.87
CA ILE A 207 -15.00 15.46 3.90
C ILE A 207 -16.03 16.41 4.53
N PRO A 208 -16.20 16.38 5.88
CA PRO A 208 -17.09 17.30 6.55
C PRO A 208 -16.64 18.76 6.35
N PRO A 209 -17.58 19.71 6.16
CA PRO A 209 -17.25 21.12 5.91
C PRO A 209 -16.55 21.81 7.09
N THR A 210 -16.49 21.16 8.25
CA THR A 210 -15.82 21.62 9.47
C THR A 210 -14.31 21.33 9.48
N MET A 211 -13.77 20.59 8.51
CA MET A 211 -12.36 20.20 8.46
C MET A 211 -11.77 20.24 7.05
N THR A 212 -10.44 20.20 6.98
CA THR A 212 -9.66 20.20 5.74
C THR A 212 -9.29 18.78 5.32
N SER A 213 -8.89 18.60 4.05
CA SER A 213 -8.35 17.33 3.54
C SER A 213 -7.11 16.83 4.29
N GLU A 214 -6.32 17.73 4.86
CA GLU A 214 -5.15 17.37 5.66
C GLU A 214 -5.53 16.87 7.07
N THR A 215 -6.56 17.47 7.67
CA THR A 215 -6.96 17.17 9.06
C THR A 215 -7.98 16.04 9.17
N VAL A 216 -8.75 15.76 8.12
CA VAL A 216 -9.77 14.69 8.12
C VAL A 216 -9.17 13.32 8.41
N LEU A 217 -8.00 13.00 7.85
CA LEU A 217 -7.35 11.70 8.03
C LEU A 217 -6.89 11.49 9.47
N GLN A 218 -6.29 12.53 10.07
CA GLN A 218 -5.84 12.50 11.46
C GLN A 218 -7.02 12.38 12.43
N ASN A 219 -8.10 13.13 12.18
CA ASN A 219 -9.31 13.09 13.01
C ASN A 219 -10.07 11.78 12.85
N LEU A 220 -10.16 11.23 11.64
CA LEU A 220 -10.76 9.93 11.36
C LEU A 220 -10.01 8.83 12.11
N ARG A 221 -8.67 8.84 12.05
CA ARG A 221 -7.83 7.94 12.83
C ARG A 221 -8.07 8.07 14.33
N ALA A 222 -8.19 9.30 14.84
CA ALA A 222 -8.46 9.53 16.27
C ALA A 222 -9.82 8.97 16.71
N ASP A 223 -10.85 9.10 15.88
CA ASP A 223 -12.16 8.52 16.14
C ASP A 223 -12.14 6.99 15.98
N ALA A 224 -11.40 6.44 15.01
CA ALA A 224 -11.20 4.99 14.88
C ALA A 224 -10.55 4.38 16.14
N VAL A 225 -9.52 5.03 16.69
CA VAL A 225 -8.92 4.64 17.98
C VAL A 225 -9.94 4.71 19.11
N PHE A 226 -10.74 5.77 19.17
CA PHE A 226 -11.77 5.91 20.21
C PHE A 226 -12.82 4.78 20.16
N TYR A 227 -13.26 4.41 18.96
CA TYR A 227 -14.21 3.31 18.76
C TYR A 227 -13.55 1.93 18.79
N GLN A 228 -12.22 1.86 18.92
CA GLN A 228 -11.45 0.62 18.93
C GLN A 228 -11.59 -0.17 17.62
N LEU A 229 -11.61 0.54 16.49
CA LEU A 229 -11.68 -0.03 15.14
C LEU A 229 -10.25 -0.26 14.63
N SER A 230 -9.70 -1.43 14.96
CA SER A 230 -8.30 -1.76 14.72
C SER A 230 -7.96 -1.81 13.22
N GLY A 231 -8.84 -2.38 12.42
CA GLY A 231 -8.69 -2.43 10.96
C GLY A 231 -8.72 -1.04 10.35
N LEU A 232 -9.62 -0.16 10.81
CA LEU A 232 -9.68 1.22 10.34
C LEU A 232 -8.44 2.02 10.73
N VAL A 233 -7.90 1.82 11.94
CA VAL A 233 -6.64 2.45 12.36
C VAL A 233 -5.49 2.01 11.45
N CYS A 234 -5.38 0.71 11.17
CA CYS A 234 -4.36 0.17 10.27
C CYS A 234 -4.48 0.77 8.87
N ALA A 235 -5.70 0.82 8.31
CA ALA A 235 -5.94 1.41 6.99
C ALA A 235 -5.58 2.90 6.93
N CYS A 236 -5.84 3.66 8.01
CA CYS A 236 -5.40 5.05 8.10
C CYS A 236 -3.87 5.15 8.09
N ASP A 237 -3.18 4.34 8.89
CA ASP A 237 -1.72 4.35 9.02
C ASP A 237 -1.02 3.94 7.71
N GLU A 238 -1.53 2.91 7.04
CA GLU A 238 -1.06 2.48 5.72
C GLU A 238 -1.24 3.57 4.68
N PHE A 239 -2.41 4.22 4.63
CA PHE A 239 -2.65 5.30 3.69
C PHE A 239 -1.73 6.50 3.96
N ILE A 240 -1.48 6.85 5.23
CA ILE A 240 -0.51 7.89 5.61
C ILE A 240 0.89 7.54 5.08
N GLU A 241 1.36 6.30 5.29
CA GLU A 241 2.67 5.87 4.79
C GLU A 241 2.73 5.82 3.26
N GLN A 242 1.66 5.39 2.58
CA GLN A 242 1.60 5.42 1.11
C GLN A 242 1.69 6.84 0.55
N GLN A 243 1.02 7.81 1.19
CA GLN A 243 1.16 9.23 0.81
C GLN A 243 2.59 9.72 1.05
N ARG A 244 3.25 9.29 2.13
CA ARG A 244 4.65 9.60 2.40
C ARG A 244 5.60 9.01 1.36
N ILE A 245 5.39 7.75 0.97
CA ILE A 245 6.20 7.04 -0.03
C ILE A 245 6.01 7.65 -1.41
N LYS A 246 4.77 7.95 -1.83
CA LYS A 246 4.48 8.62 -3.11
C LYS A 246 5.09 10.03 -3.19
N GLN A 247 5.25 10.71 -2.05
CA GLN A 247 5.92 12.01 -1.96
C GLN A 247 7.44 11.91 -1.87
N THR A 248 8.02 10.70 -1.71
CA THR A 248 9.47 10.51 -1.62
C THR A 248 9.98 9.91 -2.94
N PRO A 249 10.66 10.68 -3.81
CA PRO A 249 11.17 10.16 -5.07
C PRO A 249 12.11 8.96 -4.82
N GLN A 250 11.75 7.80 -5.41
CA GLN A 250 12.32 6.48 -5.08
C GLN A 250 13.81 6.34 -5.45
N ASN A 251 14.37 7.27 -6.24
CA ASN A 251 15.78 7.33 -6.66
C ASN A 251 16.25 8.77 -6.85
N GLN A 252 16.03 9.63 -5.85
CA GLN A 252 16.40 11.05 -5.94
C GLN A 252 17.91 11.30 -5.98
N TYR A 253 18.73 10.34 -5.54
CA TYR A 253 20.16 10.55 -5.39
C TYR A 253 20.97 9.69 -6.37
N LEU A 254 22.11 10.23 -6.81
CA LEU A 254 23.12 9.55 -7.60
C LEU A 254 24.43 9.55 -6.82
N VAL A 255 24.95 8.36 -6.54
CA VAL A 255 26.27 8.16 -5.93
C VAL A 255 27.28 7.87 -7.03
N LEU A 256 28.37 8.63 -7.05
CA LEU A 256 29.53 8.40 -7.90
C LEU A 256 30.66 7.85 -7.04
N GLY A 257 31.12 6.64 -7.32
CA GLY A 257 32.27 6.06 -6.64
C GLY A 257 33.49 6.04 -7.52
N ASN A 258 34.59 6.63 -7.04
CA ASN A 258 35.87 6.69 -7.72
C ASN A 258 36.97 6.11 -6.82
N VAL A 259 37.87 5.32 -7.40
CA VAL A 259 39.04 4.76 -6.71
C VAL A 259 40.30 5.34 -7.34
N TYR A 260 41.09 6.06 -6.56
CA TYR A 260 42.39 6.61 -6.96
C TYR A 260 43.50 5.80 -6.33
N ARG A 261 44.41 5.30 -7.16
CA ARG A 261 45.57 4.53 -6.70
C ARG A 261 46.80 5.42 -6.67
N CYS A 262 47.39 5.58 -5.49
CA CYS A 262 48.55 6.44 -5.27
C CYS A 262 49.72 5.62 -4.70
N HIS A 263 50.93 5.86 -5.19
CA HIS A 263 52.15 5.17 -4.70
C HIS A 263 52.63 5.65 -3.32
N PHE A 264 52.00 6.68 -2.76
CA PHE A 264 52.33 7.28 -1.48
C PHE A 264 51.06 7.91 -0.86
N SER A 265 51.13 8.29 0.41
CA SER A 265 50.04 9.02 1.07
C SER A 265 49.93 10.42 0.49
N VAL A 266 48.74 10.80 0.03
CA VAL A 266 48.46 12.08 -0.62
C VAL A 266 47.32 12.72 0.14
N GLU A 267 47.47 13.97 0.58
CA GLU A 267 46.34 14.69 1.16
C GLU A 267 45.25 14.86 0.11
N PHE A 268 43.98 14.83 0.50
CA PHE A 268 42.88 15.00 -0.45
C PHE A 268 43.05 16.27 -1.30
N ASP A 269 43.62 17.34 -0.73
CA ASP A 269 43.91 18.61 -1.39
C ASP A 269 44.95 18.53 -2.51
N GLU A 270 45.79 17.49 -2.52
CA GLU A 270 46.79 17.24 -3.56
C GLU A 270 46.26 16.39 -4.73
N LEU A 271 45.15 15.66 -4.57
CA LEU A 271 44.51 14.92 -5.66
C LEU A 271 44.00 15.89 -6.74
N GLN A 272 44.43 15.74 -7.99
CA GLN A 272 43.98 16.63 -9.07
C GLN A 272 42.65 16.15 -9.64
N THR A 273 41.76 17.08 -9.97
CA THR A 273 40.45 16.77 -10.59
C THR A 273 40.57 16.04 -11.92
N ASN A 274 41.72 16.20 -12.60
CA ASN A 274 42.02 15.58 -13.89
C ASN A 274 42.75 14.23 -13.76
N THR A 275 43.03 13.79 -12.54
CA THR A 275 43.61 12.46 -12.32
C THR A 275 42.57 11.42 -12.73
N GLU A 276 42.97 10.48 -13.60
CA GLU A 276 42.08 9.39 -13.99
C GLU A 276 41.97 8.36 -12.85
N PRO A 277 40.75 8.01 -12.41
CA PRO A 277 40.56 7.00 -11.39
C PRO A 277 40.91 5.61 -11.94
N ALA A 278 41.44 4.74 -11.07
CA ALA A 278 41.67 3.34 -11.36
C ALA A 278 40.36 2.56 -11.56
N SER A 279 39.27 3.02 -10.94
CA SER A 279 37.92 2.48 -11.13
C SER A 279 36.86 3.56 -10.86
N SER A 280 35.80 3.58 -11.67
CA SER A 280 34.63 4.44 -11.48
C SER A 280 33.35 3.65 -11.62
N TRP A 281 32.37 3.94 -10.77
CA TRP A 281 31.03 3.35 -10.82
C TRP A 281 29.97 4.36 -10.38
N ARG A 282 28.71 4.05 -10.69
CA ARG A 282 27.55 4.90 -10.39
C ARG A 282 26.42 4.07 -9.81
N LEU A 283 25.69 4.63 -8.85
CA LEU A 283 24.56 3.99 -8.18
C LEU A 283 23.44 4.99 -7.95
N HIS A 284 22.21 4.68 -8.36
CA HIS A 284 21.05 5.45 -7.93
C HIS A 284 20.65 5.01 -6.52
N ALA A 285 20.36 5.99 -5.67
CA ALA A 285 20.08 5.79 -4.26
C ALA A 285 18.85 6.58 -3.84
N ASN A 286 18.18 6.05 -2.81
CA ASN A 286 17.16 6.76 -2.07
C ASN A 286 17.74 7.33 -0.77
N LYS A 287 16.94 8.11 -0.06
CA LYS A 287 17.35 8.71 1.22
C LYS A 287 17.72 7.68 2.29
N ASP A 288 17.10 6.49 2.25
CA ASP A 288 17.37 5.42 3.22
C ASP A 288 18.79 4.88 3.10
N ILE A 289 19.34 4.79 1.88
CA ILE A 289 20.73 4.38 1.64
C ILE A 289 21.70 5.39 2.25
N LEU A 290 21.38 6.69 2.17
CA LEU A 290 22.22 7.75 2.74
C LEU A 290 22.23 7.76 4.28
N SER A 291 21.30 7.07 4.94
CA SER A 291 21.28 6.93 6.41
C SER A 291 22.10 5.74 6.93
N LYS A 292 22.85 5.05 6.05
CA LYS A 292 23.66 3.88 6.37
C LYS A 292 25.13 4.13 6.03
N THR A 293 26.03 3.46 6.73
CA THR A 293 27.47 3.46 6.43
C THR A 293 27.76 3.04 4.98
N PRO A 294 28.64 3.77 4.25
CA PRO A 294 29.52 4.86 4.72
C PRO A 294 28.94 6.28 4.56
N PHE A 295 27.63 6.44 4.35
CA PHE A 295 27.04 7.77 4.08
C PHE A 295 26.52 8.48 5.34
N ASP A 296 26.33 7.75 6.44
CA ASP A 296 25.85 8.32 7.70
C ASP A 296 26.86 9.28 8.35
N ASP A 297 28.14 9.18 8.00
CA ASP A 297 29.23 10.05 8.45
C ASP A 297 29.82 10.93 7.32
N MET A 298 29.13 11.04 6.18
CA MET A 298 29.66 11.79 5.04
C MET A 298 29.84 13.28 5.35
N ILE A 299 30.83 13.89 4.69
CA ILE A 299 31.03 15.34 4.72
C ILE A 299 29.91 15.98 3.90
N THR A 300 29.10 16.83 4.53
CA THR A 300 28.00 17.53 3.85
C THR A 300 28.45 18.90 3.36
N VAL A 301 27.81 19.38 2.28
CA VAL A 301 28.04 20.75 1.80
C VAL A 301 27.77 21.76 2.90
N GLU A 302 26.70 21.59 3.68
CA GLU A 302 26.35 22.49 4.78
C GLU A 302 27.47 22.56 5.84
N SER A 303 28.08 21.43 6.19
CA SER A 303 29.18 21.40 7.17
C SER A 303 30.43 22.16 6.69
N MET A 304 30.67 22.16 5.38
CA MET A 304 31.83 22.81 4.78
C MET A 304 31.61 24.32 4.58
N LEU A 305 30.37 24.80 4.50
CA LEU A 305 30.11 26.24 4.38
C LEU A 305 30.58 27.02 5.62
N ASP A 306 30.64 26.38 6.78
CA ASP A 306 31.13 26.98 8.04
C ASP A 306 32.66 27.13 8.06
N GLU A 307 33.40 26.41 7.20
CA GLU A 307 34.86 26.49 7.07
C GLU A 307 35.33 27.66 6.18
N GLY A 308 34.40 28.47 5.65
CA GLY A 308 34.72 29.66 4.87
C GLY A 308 35.36 29.35 3.51
N ILE A 309 36.53 29.93 3.22
CA ILE A 309 37.17 29.81 1.89
C ILE A 309 37.62 28.38 1.62
N ASP A 310 38.17 27.70 2.62
CA ASP A 310 38.72 26.35 2.47
C ASP A 310 37.60 25.34 2.19
N GLY A 311 36.47 25.49 2.88
CA GLY A 311 35.27 24.69 2.60
C GLY A 311 34.68 24.93 1.21
N LEU A 312 34.64 26.17 0.72
CA LEU A 312 34.23 26.47 -0.65
C LEU A 312 35.17 25.86 -1.70
N GLN A 313 36.48 25.81 -1.43
CA GLN A 313 37.45 25.15 -2.30
C GLN A 313 37.24 23.63 -2.32
N ALA A 314 37.01 23.01 -1.15
CA ALA A 314 36.71 21.59 -1.06
C ALA A 314 35.44 21.22 -1.85
N ILE A 315 34.37 22.00 -1.70
CA ILE A 315 33.11 21.84 -2.46
C ILE A 315 33.39 21.91 -3.97
N ALA A 316 34.04 22.99 -4.43
CA ALA A 316 34.33 23.19 -5.85
C ALA A 316 35.21 22.07 -6.43
N LYS A 317 36.12 21.51 -5.62
CA LYS A 317 36.98 20.40 -6.01
C LYS A 317 36.19 19.11 -6.21
N VAL A 318 35.28 18.79 -5.29
CA VAL A 318 34.38 17.63 -5.39
C VAL A 318 33.43 17.76 -6.56
N GLU A 319 32.87 18.95 -6.81
CA GLU A 319 32.09 19.22 -8.02
C GLU A 319 32.93 19.02 -9.30
N GLY A 320 34.22 19.39 -9.26
CA GLY A 320 35.17 19.12 -10.34
C GLY A 320 35.34 17.63 -10.63
N PHE A 321 35.50 16.81 -9.59
CA PHE A 321 35.56 15.34 -9.74
C PHE A 321 34.24 14.76 -10.28
N ALA A 322 33.10 15.24 -9.79
CA ALA A 322 31.79 14.83 -10.29
C ALA A 322 31.62 15.19 -11.78
N THR A 323 32.06 16.39 -12.17
CA THR A 323 32.05 16.88 -13.55
C THR A 323 32.88 16.00 -14.47
N HIS A 324 34.12 15.69 -14.07
CA HIS A 324 34.99 14.78 -14.83
C HIS A 324 34.36 13.39 -14.98
N THR A 325 33.75 12.86 -13.92
CA THR A 325 33.15 11.52 -13.92
C THR A 325 31.87 11.43 -14.74
N LEU A 326 31.06 12.49 -14.80
CA LEU A 326 29.77 12.51 -15.50
C LEU A 326 29.87 12.93 -16.97
N GLY A 327 30.91 13.68 -17.35
CA GLY A 327 31.10 14.23 -18.70
C GLY A 327 30.13 15.36 -19.04
N GLU A 328 28.83 15.18 -18.80
CA GLU A 328 27.77 16.19 -18.93
C GLU A 328 27.15 16.52 -17.57
N PHE A 329 27.94 17.09 -16.66
CA PHE A 329 27.41 17.60 -15.40
C PHE A 329 26.63 18.90 -15.65
N ASP A 330 25.30 18.81 -15.55
CA ASP A 330 24.42 19.98 -15.53
C ASP A 330 24.12 20.38 -14.07
N PRO A 331 24.68 21.49 -13.57
CA PRO A 331 24.42 21.97 -12.21
C PRO A 331 22.96 22.41 -12.00
N ARG A 332 22.16 22.53 -13.08
CA ARG A 332 20.70 22.75 -12.99
C ARG A 332 19.92 21.47 -12.77
N ARG A 333 20.58 20.31 -12.93
CA ARG A 333 19.99 19.00 -12.72
C ARG A 333 20.55 18.35 -11.46
N TRP A 334 21.85 18.45 -11.22
CA TRP A 334 22.50 17.79 -10.11
C TRP A 334 22.94 18.79 -9.05
N LYS A 335 22.48 18.59 -7.81
CA LYS A 335 22.94 19.34 -6.64
C LYS A 335 23.87 18.46 -5.81
N LEU A 336 25.06 18.94 -5.47
CA LEU A 336 25.95 18.23 -4.54
C LEU A 336 25.35 18.22 -3.12
N VAL A 337 25.26 17.04 -2.53
CA VAL A 337 24.75 16.82 -1.16
C VAL A 337 25.93 16.66 -0.19
N GLY A 338 26.90 15.84 -0.57
CA GLY A 338 28.04 15.52 0.26
C GLY A 338 28.96 14.49 -0.37
N TRP A 339 30.02 14.13 0.33
CA TRP A 339 30.96 13.10 -0.10
C TRP A 339 31.58 12.36 1.09
N HIS A 340 32.00 11.13 0.85
CA HIS A 340 32.75 10.32 1.80
C HIS A 340 34.09 9.91 1.17
N ILE A 341 35.15 9.92 1.97
CA ILE A 341 36.49 9.52 1.54
C ILE A 341 36.99 8.43 2.49
N ASP A 342 37.37 7.30 1.92
CA ASP A 342 37.96 6.17 2.63
C ASP A 342 39.36 5.85 2.07
N GLU A 343 40.28 5.48 2.94
CA GLU A 343 41.66 5.09 2.59
C GLU A 343 41.85 3.60 2.86
N SER A 344 42.11 2.83 1.80
CA SER A 344 42.44 1.40 1.93
C SER A 344 43.91 1.15 1.57
N ARG A 345 44.68 0.66 2.54
CA ARG A 345 46.09 0.24 2.36
C ARG A 345 46.13 -1.25 2.07
N PHE A 346 46.80 -1.67 1.00
CA PHE A 346 47.04 -3.08 0.70
C PHE A 346 48.36 -3.55 1.34
N GLY A 347 48.26 -4.35 2.39
CA GLY A 347 49.41 -4.99 3.08
C GLY A 347 48.92 -5.69 4.34
N GLY A 348 49.17 -6.99 4.48
CA GLY A 348 48.73 -7.78 5.65
C GLY A 348 49.39 -7.31 6.94
N ASP A 349 48.79 -7.68 8.08
CA ASP A 349 49.16 -7.33 9.47
C ASP A 349 50.57 -7.81 9.91
N ASP A 350 51.61 -7.54 9.12
CA ASP A 350 53.00 -7.82 9.49
C ASP A 350 53.63 -6.55 10.08
N GLU A 351 54.02 -6.61 11.35
CA GLU A 351 54.62 -5.47 12.10
C GLU A 351 56.00 -5.03 11.54
N ASN A 352 56.53 -5.74 10.54
CA ASN A 352 57.76 -5.43 9.82
C ASN A 352 57.51 -4.91 8.38
N PHE A 353 56.26 -4.57 8.05
CA PHE A 353 55.84 -4.18 6.71
C PHE A 353 56.16 -2.71 6.42
N ASP A 354 56.94 -2.46 5.37
CA ASP A 354 57.31 -1.11 4.93
C ASP A 354 56.16 -0.47 4.13
N TRP A 355 55.38 0.37 4.82
CA TRP A 355 54.20 1.04 4.27
C TRP A 355 54.54 2.09 3.20
N ASP A 356 55.81 2.52 3.07
CA ASP A 356 56.24 3.54 2.09
C ASP A 356 56.43 2.98 0.66
N LEU A 357 56.22 1.66 0.46
CA LEU A 357 56.49 0.96 -0.81
C LEU A 357 55.23 0.47 -1.55
N HIS A 358 54.02 0.79 -1.06
CA HIS A 358 52.77 0.17 -1.55
C HIS A 358 51.72 1.18 -1.98
N ASP A 359 50.91 0.74 -2.94
CA ASP A 359 49.80 1.51 -3.50
C ASP A 359 48.66 1.66 -2.47
N ILE A 360 48.24 2.90 -2.24
CA ILE A 360 47.09 3.28 -1.42
C ILE A 360 45.90 3.54 -2.35
N ASP A 361 44.78 2.88 -2.07
CA ASP A 361 43.52 3.09 -2.80
C ASP A 361 42.64 4.07 -2.00
N TYR A 362 42.51 5.30 -2.50
CA TYR A 362 41.60 6.32 -2.01
C TYR A 362 40.24 6.15 -2.69
N ARG A 363 39.19 5.94 -1.91
CA ARG A 363 37.81 5.79 -2.39
C ARG A 363 37.04 7.07 -2.13
N LEU A 364 36.72 7.80 -3.19
CA LEU A 364 35.89 8.99 -3.14
C LEU A 364 34.46 8.62 -3.57
N LEU A 365 33.51 8.78 -2.66
CA LEU A 365 32.08 8.62 -2.92
C LEU A 365 31.42 10.00 -2.92
N ILE A 366 30.81 10.40 -4.03
CA ILE A 366 30.15 11.71 -4.18
C ILE A 366 28.65 11.49 -4.29
N VAL A 367 27.86 12.20 -3.50
CA VAL A 367 26.39 12.10 -3.49
C VAL A 367 25.78 13.33 -4.13
N LEU A 368 25.03 13.13 -5.21
CA LEU A 368 24.30 14.15 -5.94
C LEU A 368 22.79 13.93 -5.79
N GLU A 369 22.01 14.99 -5.73
CA GLU A 369 20.55 14.99 -5.76
C GLU A 369 20.07 15.40 -7.17
N ASP A 370 19.20 14.60 -7.80
CA ASP A 370 18.54 14.95 -9.06
C ASP A 370 17.39 15.92 -8.75
N LEU A 371 17.55 17.17 -9.15
CA LEU A 371 16.56 18.24 -9.02
C LEU A 371 15.37 18.07 -9.99
N LYS A 372 15.42 17.08 -10.89
CA LYS A 372 14.36 16.77 -11.87
C LYS A 372 13.73 15.39 -11.68
N ALA A 373 14.01 14.71 -10.58
CA ALA A 373 13.31 13.49 -10.22
C ALA A 373 11.90 13.85 -9.70
N GLU A 374 10.93 13.95 -10.62
CA GLU A 374 9.49 13.99 -10.31
C GLU A 374 8.95 12.60 -9.96
#